data_AF-A0A819SA16-F1
#
_entry.id   AF-A0A819SA16-F1
#
_cell.length_a   1.000
_cell.length_b   1.000
_cell.length_c   1.000
_cell.angle_alpha   90.00
_cell.angle_beta   90.00
_cell.angle_gamma   90.00
#
_symmetry.space_group_name_H-M   'P 1'
#
loop_
_entity.id
_entity.type
_entity.pdbx_description
1 polymer ?
#
loop_
_entity_poly.entity_id
_entity_poly.type
_entity_poly.pdbx_seq_one_letter_code
_entity_poly.pdbx_strand_id
1 'polypeptide(L)'
;HVALTHDRIDFDVNNLSLEKDYTHELGMRVDIQQRPYSIEIETIVDNIKNKRFQILRPIDHFLIERIDKMVNIRQWTQLGEPFLVVPNPNSKYPAVLVPLPSSSKLYQDLKTQMQKISTAIQILSIEQVKNPLLEESYESMKSIIARQCTSVNPNERYLFHGTKGPGIDGIRDDGFDDRYYNASGNWGHGAYFADDPNKSHGYTSADTTDQTRVMYYNKVLLGIESQQTAPNQKLVSAPIGFHSVVGTLNGFNEYIVYRYGQALPYFKIIYKA
;
A
#
# COMPACT_ATOMS: atom_id res chain seq x y z
N HIS A 1 6.41 -15.16 -8.21
CA HIS A 1 4.99 -15.09 -8.64
C HIS A 1 4.83 -13.89 -9.57
N VAL A 2 4.24 -13.99 -10.77
CA VAL A 2 4.01 -12.78 -11.59
C VAL A 2 2.77 -12.08 -11.06
N ALA A 3 2.95 -10.95 -10.39
CA ALA A 3 1.85 -10.04 -10.10
C ALA A 3 1.81 -9.02 -11.25
N LEU A 4 0.84 -9.18 -12.14
CA LEU A 4 0.47 -8.12 -13.07
C LEU A 4 -0.27 -7.06 -12.26
N THR A 5 0.39 -5.93 -12.03
CA THR A 5 -0.35 -4.71 -11.70
C THR A 5 0.02 -3.69 -12.77
N HIS A 6 -1.02 -3.14 -13.38
CA HIS A 6 -1.03 -2.13 -14.42
C HIS A 6 0.32 -1.49 -14.75
N ASP A 7 0.79 -1.83 -15.94
CA ASP A 7 2.04 -1.36 -16.55
C ASP A 7 3.34 -1.87 -15.90
N ARG A 8 3.28 -2.85 -14.98
CA ARG A 8 4.45 -3.40 -14.29
C ARG A 8 4.52 -4.93 -14.38
N ILE A 9 5.71 -5.43 -14.68
CA ILE A 9 6.10 -6.81 -14.40
C ILE A 9 7.08 -6.75 -13.24
N ASP A 10 6.62 -7.03 -12.03
CA ASP A 10 7.51 -7.28 -10.91
C ASP A 10 8.06 -8.70 -11.04
N PHE A 11 9.36 -8.82 -11.33
CA PHE A 11 10.05 -10.10 -11.30
C PHE A 11 10.38 -10.47 -9.86
N ASP A 12 9.41 -11.11 -9.23
CA ASP A 12 9.62 -11.92 -8.05
C ASP A 12 10.26 -13.26 -8.46
N VAL A 13 11.57 -13.37 -8.25
CA VAL A 13 12.39 -14.57 -8.51
C VAL A 13 12.01 -15.79 -7.65
N ASN A 14 11.00 -15.69 -6.78
CA ASN A 14 10.53 -16.82 -5.98
C ASN A 14 9.87 -17.98 -6.78
N ASN A 15 9.58 -17.82 -8.09
CA ASN A 15 8.85 -18.84 -8.87
C ASN A 15 9.62 -19.46 -10.06
N LEU A 16 10.93 -19.27 -10.17
CA LEU A 16 11.75 -20.08 -11.08
C LEU A 16 12.73 -20.88 -10.22
N SER A 17 12.46 -22.17 -10.09
CA SER A 17 13.26 -23.09 -9.30
C SER A 17 14.68 -23.24 -9.85
N LEU A 18 15.69 -23.04 -9.01
CA LEU A 18 16.88 -23.88 -8.95
C LEU A 18 17.46 -23.87 -7.51
N GLU A 19 17.48 -25.05 -6.89
CA GLU A 19 17.94 -25.43 -5.53
C GLU A 19 19.32 -24.87 -5.13
N LYS A 20 19.74 -24.76 -3.85
CA LYS A 20 19.18 -25.03 -2.51
C LYS A 20 20.00 -24.17 -1.51
N ASP A 21 19.36 -23.64 -0.46
CA ASP A 21 19.93 -22.90 0.69
C ASP A 21 20.32 -21.41 0.50
N TYR A 22 19.42 -20.57 -0.02
CA TYR A 22 19.61 -19.10 0.02
C TYR A 22 18.33 -18.37 0.45
N THR A 23 18.34 -17.72 1.61
CA THR A 23 17.15 -17.13 2.28
C THR A 23 17.31 -15.64 2.55
N HIS A 24 17.56 -14.82 1.52
CA HIS A 24 17.49 -13.35 1.67
C HIS A 24 16.90 -12.61 0.46
N GLU A 25 16.02 -11.66 0.77
CA GLU A 25 15.27 -10.81 -0.17
C GLU A 25 16.17 -10.00 -1.12
N LEU A 26 15.92 -10.11 -2.43
CA LEU A 26 16.55 -9.34 -3.50
C LEU A 26 15.47 -8.83 -4.44
N GLY A 27 15.51 -7.54 -4.77
CA GLY A 27 14.71 -6.92 -5.82
C GLY A 27 15.64 -6.24 -6.82
N MET A 28 15.37 -6.39 -8.12
CA MET A 28 16.12 -5.77 -9.21
C MET A 28 15.15 -4.95 -10.08
N ARG A 29 15.53 -3.72 -10.44
CA ARG A 29 14.77 -2.82 -11.34
C ARG A 29 15.60 -2.54 -12.59
N VAL A 30 15.00 -2.61 -13.77
CA VAL A 30 15.68 -2.55 -15.08
C VAL A 30 15.01 -1.50 -15.99
N ASP A 31 15.83 -0.83 -16.80
CA ASP A 31 15.53 0.38 -17.59
C ASP A 31 14.81 0.11 -18.93
N ILE A 32 14.06 1.10 -19.44
CA ILE A 32 13.15 1.02 -20.61
C ILE A 32 13.21 2.35 -21.41
N GLN A 33 13.77 2.39 -22.64
CA GLN A 33 14.28 3.67 -23.26
C GLN A 33 13.45 4.44 -24.36
N GLN A 34 12.35 3.94 -24.94
CA GLN A 34 11.37 4.34 -26.02
C GLN A 34 10.11 3.40 -26.26
N ARG A 35 8.89 3.73 -25.83
CA ARG A 35 7.65 2.89 -26.02
C ARG A 35 7.40 2.42 -27.48
N PRO A 36 6.69 1.27 -27.72
CA PRO A 36 6.08 0.33 -26.77
C PRO A 36 7.05 -0.81 -26.38
N TYR A 37 7.02 -1.29 -25.13
CA TYR A 37 8.12 -2.13 -24.65
C TYR A 37 7.83 -3.40 -23.87
N SER A 38 8.61 -4.41 -24.28
CA SER A 38 9.01 -5.62 -23.60
C SER A 38 10.44 -5.45 -23.05
N ILE A 39 10.70 -6.02 -21.87
CA ILE A 39 12.04 -6.45 -21.48
C ILE A 39 12.10 -7.94 -21.79
N GLU A 40 13.08 -8.34 -22.59
CA GLU A 40 13.36 -9.75 -22.83
C GLU A 40 13.81 -10.42 -21.53
N ILE A 41 13.19 -11.55 -21.17
CA ILE A 41 13.46 -12.32 -19.94
C ILE A 41 14.96 -12.60 -19.80
N GLU A 42 15.64 -12.79 -20.92
CA GLU A 42 17.08 -13.01 -21.07
C GLU A 42 17.89 -11.87 -20.44
N THR A 43 17.45 -10.62 -20.59
CA THR A 43 18.13 -9.44 -20.03
C THR A 43 18.02 -9.39 -18.51
N ILE A 44 16.88 -9.82 -17.97
CA ILE A 44 16.64 -9.90 -16.52
C ILE A 44 17.48 -11.02 -15.93
N VAL A 45 17.47 -12.18 -16.58
CA VAL A 45 18.32 -13.32 -16.19
C VAL A 45 19.79 -12.93 -16.22
N ASP A 46 20.25 -12.20 -17.23
CA ASP A 46 21.64 -11.77 -17.33
C ASP A 46 22.04 -10.75 -16.24
N ASN A 47 21.17 -9.79 -15.91
CA ASN A 47 21.45 -8.84 -14.83
C ASN A 47 21.50 -9.54 -13.45
N ILE A 48 20.64 -10.53 -13.19
CA ILE A 48 20.70 -11.33 -11.96
C ILE A 48 21.99 -12.16 -11.92
N LYS A 49 22.30 -12.89 -13.00
CA LYS A 49 23.50 -13.73 -13.10
C LYS A 49 24.77 -12.94 -12.85
N ASN A 50 24.83 -11.70 -13.33
CA ASN A 50 25.98 -10.83 -13.18
C ASN A 50 25.90 -9.86 -11.99
N LYS A 51 24.89 -10.01 -11.11
CA LYS A 51 24.66 -9.16 -9.93
C LYS A 51 24.67 -7.66 -10.24
N ARG A 52 23.87 -7.24 -11.22
CA ARG A 52 23.81 -5.84 -11.67
C ARG A 52 22.49 -5.19 -11.30
N PHE A 53 22.52 -3.91 -10.89
CA PHE A 53 21.31 -3.15 -10.55
C PHE A 53 21.38 -1.70 -11.07
N GLN A 54 20.23 -1.05 -11.29
CA GLN A 54 20.14 0.35 -11.71
C GLN A 54 19.28 1.14 -10.70
N ILE A 55 19.67 2.37 -10.38
CA ILE A 55 18.85 3.27 -9.55
C ILE A 55 17.94 4.10 -10.46
N LEU A 56 16.63 4.06 -10.21
CA LEU A 56 15.59 4.73 -11.01
C LEU A 56 14.74 5.72 -10.19
N ARG A 57 15.29 6.28 -9.11
CA ARG A 57 14.61 7.29 -8.29
C ARG A 57 15.63 8.20 -7.63
N PRO A 58 15.23 9.39 -7.13
CA PRO A 58 16.09 10.20 -6.28
C PRO A 58 16.62 9.38 -5.10
N ILE A 59 17.91 9.54 -4.82
CA ILE A 59 18.57 8.92 -3.68
C ILE A 59 18.16 9.69 -2.42
N ASP A 60 17.31 9.06 -1.61
CA ASP A 60 17.00 9.51 -0.26
C ASP A 60 17.78 8.70 0.78
N HIS A 61 17.70 9.10 2.05
CA HIS A 61 18.44 8.47 3.13
C HIS A 61 18.20 6.95 3.24
N PHE A 62 16.95 6.50 3.03
CA PHE A 62 16.60 5.08 3.07
C PHE A 62 17.15 4.31 1.87
N LEU A 63 17.26 4.96 0.71
CA LEU A 63 17.84 4.34 -0.48
C LEU A 63 19.37 4.20 -0.37
N ILE A 64 20.06 5.12 0.31
CA ILE A 64 21.50 5.03 0.57
C ILE A 64 21.83 3.73 1.32
N GLU A 65 21.10 3.42 2.40
CA GLU A 65 21.31 2.19 3.17
C GLU A 65 21.10 0.93 2.33
N ARG A 66 20.12 0.98 1.41
CA ARG A 66 19.86 -0.12 0.48
C ARG A 66 20.96 -0.28 -0.56
N ILE A 67 21.47 0.82 -1.11
CA ILE A 67 22.60 0.81 -2.06
C ILE A 67 23.85 0.25 -1.38
N ASP A 68 24.15 0.72 -0.18
CA ASP A 68 25.28 0.26 0.63
C ASP A 68 25.22 -1.26 0.85
N LYS A 69 24.05 -1.78 1.24
CA LYS A 69 23.83 -3.22 1.37
C LYS A 69 23.99 -3.98 0.06
N MET A 70 23.54 -3.41 -1.07
CA MET A 70 23.67 -4.05 -2.38
C MET A 70 25.13 -4.13 -2.82
N VAL A 71 25.87 -3.03 -2.69
CA VAL A 71 27.27 -2.93 -3.15
C VAL A 71 28.21 -3.64 -2.18
N ASN A 72 28.20 -3.22 -0.90
CA ASN A 72 29.25 -3.60 0.04
C ASN A 72 29.01 -4.97 0.69
N ILE A 73 27.75 -5.40 0.82
CA ILE A 73 27.42 -6.70 1.43
C ILE A 73 27.16 -7.74 0.34
N ARG A 74 26.28 -7.43 -0.62
CA ARG A 74 25.79 -8.42 -1.60
C ARG A 74 26.65 -8.52 -2.84
N GLN A 75 27.63 -7.61 -3.00
CA GLN A 75 28.54 -7.55 -4.14
C GLN A 75 27.79 -7.37 -5.47
N TRP A 76 26.73 -6.56 -5.44
CA TRP A 76 26.04 -6.12 -6.64
C TRP A 76 26.67 -4.84 -7.16
N THR A 77 26.75 -4.71 -8.48
CA THR A 77 27.34 -3.55 -9.13
C THR A 77 26.23 -2.66 -9.68
N GLN A 78 26.29 -1.37 -9.35
CA GLN A 78 25.41 -0.40 -9.98
C GLN A 78 25.83 -0.22 -11.43
N LEU A 79 24.88 -0.41 -12.34
CA LEU A 79 25.00 0.00 -13.73
C LEU A 79 24.65 1.47 -13.84
N GLY A 80 25.44 2.23 -14.60
CA GLY A 80 25.16 3.61 -14.97
C GLY A 80 24.93 4.59 -13.81
N GLU A 81 24.54 5.81 -14.18
CA GLU A 81 24.15 6.86 -13.24
C GLU A 81 22.70 6.68 -12.77
N PRO A 82 22.33 7.14 -11.58
CA PRO A 82 20.93 7.15 -11.13
C PRO A 82 20.05 7.92 -12.11
N PHE A 83 19.00 7.27 -12.61
CA PHE A 83 17.99 7.92 -13.44
C PHE A 83 16.93 8.57 -12.54
N LEU A 84 16.73 9.88 -12.72
CA LEU A 84 15.64 10.64 -12.10
C LEU A 84 14.31 10.42 -12.84
N VAL A 85 14.05 9.20 -13.29
CA VAL A 85 12.77 8.84 -13.88
C VAL A 85 11.92 8.30 -12.75
N VAL A 86 11.23 9.18 -12.03
CA VAL A 86 9.93 8.78 -11.50
C VAL A 86 9.05 8.69 -12.74
N PRO A 87 8.68 7.48 -13.23
CA PRO A 87 7.64 7.43 -14.24
C PRO A 87 6.45 8.07 -13.54
N ASN A 88 6.09 9.28 -13.96
CA ASN A 88 4.76 9.76 -13.66
C ASN A 88 3.89 8.65 -14.24
N PRO A 89 3.14 7.87 -13.42
CA PRO A 89 2.25 6.89 -13.98
C PRO A 89 1.45 7.70 -14.97
N ASN A 90 1.67 7.46 -16.27
CA ASN A 90 0.93 8.14 -17.31
C ASN A 90 -0.46 7.62 -17.03
N SER A 91 -1.23 8.40 -16.27
CA SER A 91 -2.49 7.96 -15.73
C SER A 91 -3.39 7.87 -16.93
N LYS A 92 -3.38 6.70 -17.58
CA LYS A 92 -4.32 6.38 -18.65
C LYS A 92 -5.73 6.39 -18.07
N TYR A 93 -5.87 6.31 -16.73
CA TYR A 93 -7.12 6.34 -15.99
C TYR A 93 -6.95 7.15 -14.70
N PRO A 94 -7.12 8.48 -14.73
CA PRO A 94 -7.16 9.28 -13.51
C PRO A 94 -8.28 8.76 -12.61
N ALA A 95 -8.02 8.72 -11.30
CA ALA A 95 -9.06 8.36 -10.35
C ALA A 95 -10.24 9.31 -10.50
N VAL A 96 -11.44 8.77 -10.64
CA VAL A 96 -12.69 9.53 -10.69
C VAL A 96 -13.31 9.52 -9.30
N LEU A 97 -13.70 10.69 -8.82
CA LEU A 97 -14.44 10.85 -7.56
C LEU A 97 -15.93 10.97 -7.89
N VAL A 98 -16.72 10.03 -7.38
CA VAL A 98 -18.17 10.01 -7.59
C VAL A 98 -18.86 10.35 -6.26
N PRO A 99 -19.52 11.52 -6.14
CA PRO A 99 -20.21 11.88 -4.91
C PRO A 99 -21.26 10.85 -4.51
N LEU A 100 -21.22 10.41 -3.27
CA LEU A 100 -22.21 9.53 -2.68
C LEU A 100 -23.42 10.38 -2.26
N PRO A 101 -24.64 10.10 -2.76
CA PRO A 101 -25.83 10.88 -2.40
C PRO A 101 -26.09 10.82 -0.90
N SER A 102 -26.36 11.99 -0.30
CA SER A 102 -26.63 12.11 1.14
C SER A 102 -27.87 11.33 1.58
N SER A 103 -28.83 11.08 0.68
CA SER A 103 -30.01 10.26 0.93
C SER A 103 -29.72 8.75 0.94
N SER A 104 -28.54 8.30 0.51
CA SER A 104 -28.22 6.88 0.44
C SER A 104 -28.01 6.27 1.84
N LYS A 105 -28.39 5.01 1.99
CA LYS A 105 -28.20 4.26 3.25
C LYS A 105 -26.73 4.24 3.68
N LEU A 106 -25.82 3.99 2.74
CA LEU A 106 -24.39 3.97 3.00
C LEU A 106 -23.84 5.32 3.49
N TYR A 107 -24.33 6.43 2.94
CA TYR A 107 -23.95 7.75 3.43
C TYR A 107 -24.40 7.95 4.88
N GLN A 108 -25.64 7.58 5.20
CA GLN A 108 -26.17 7.70 6.57
C GLN A 108 -25.44 6.79 7.56
N ASP A 109 -25.05 5.58 7.13
CA ASP A 109 -24.28 4.65 7.95
C ASP A 109 -22.87 5.21 8.23
N LEU A 110 -22.17 5.70 7.20
CA LEU A 110 -20.87 6.36 7.36
C LEU A 110 -20.97 7.63 8.22
N LYS A 111 -22.02 8.43 8.05
CA LYS A 111 -22.31 9.58 8.90
C LYS A 111 -22.44 9.19 10.36
N THR A 112 -23.18 8.12 10.64
CA THR A 112 -23.35 7.59 12.00
C THR A 112 -22.02 7.10 12.58
N GLN A 113 -21.18 6.43 11.78
CA GLN A 113 -19.83 6.04 12.22
C GLN A 113 -18.96 7.27 12.54
N MET A 114 -18.94 8.28 11.65
CA MET A 114 -18.15 9.50 11.85
C MET A 114 -18.57 10.29 13.09
N GLN A 115 -19.84 10.23 13.48
CA GLN A 115 -20.34 10.85 14.72
C GLN A 115 -19.76 10.24 16.01
N LYS A 116 -19.13 9.05 15.94
CA LYS A 116 -18.34 8.50 17.05
C LYS A 116 -17.14 9.39 17.38
N ILE A 117 -16.63 10.15 16.42
CA ILE A 117 -15.55 11.12 16.66
C ILE A 117 -16.04 12.26 17.54
N SER A 118 -17.12 12.89 17.10
CA SER A 118 -17.82 13.95 17.82
C SER A 118 -19.18 14.15 17.14
N THR A 119 -20.20 14.50 17.92
CA THR A 119 -21.53 14.85 17.39
C THR A 119 -21.50 16.14 16.56
N ALA A 120 -20.44 16.96 16.72
CA ALA A 120 -20.24 18.20 15.97
C ALA A 120 -19.59 18.00 14.59
N ILE A 121 -19.18 16.78 14.23
CA ILE A 121 -18.57 16.49 12.93
C ILE A 121 -19.51 16.93 11.79
N GLN A 122 -19.01 17.82 10.95
CA GLN A 122 -19.70 18.27 9.75
C GLN A 122 -19.10 17.57 8.53
N ILE A 123 -19.81 16.57 8.00
CA ILE A 123 -19.44 15.94 6.72
C ILE A 123 -19.78 16.90 5.60
N LEU A 124 -18.78 17.22 4.76
CA LEU A 124 -18.93 18.07 3.59
C LEU A 124 -19.21 17.22 2.34
N SER A 125 -18.47 16.11 2.18
CA SER A 125 -18.71 15.15 1.11
C SER A 125 -18.22 13.74 1.50
N ILE A 126 -18.84 12.75 0.88
CA ILE A 126 -18.34 11.38 0.81
C ILE A 126 -18.28 11.03 -0.68
N GLU A 127 -17.12 10.66 -1.17
CA GLU A 127 -16.88 10.46 -2.60
C GLU A 127 -16.31 9.07 -2.81
N GLN A 128 -16.94 8.27 -3.66
CA GLN A 128 -16.40 6.98 -4.06
C GLN A 128 -15.18 7.20 -4.94
N VAL A 129 -14.08 6.54 -4.61
CA VAL A 129 -12.87 6.52 -5.43
C VAL A 129 -13.03 5.44 -6.48
N LYS A 130 -13.01 5.83 -7.76
CA LYS A 130 -13.03 4.94 -8.91
C LYS A 130 -11.70 4.99 -9.63
N ASN A 131 -10.88 3.97 -9.42
CA ASN A 131 -9.59 3.81 -10.07
C ASN A 131 -9.46 2.36 -10.57
N PRO A 132 -9.71 2.10 -11.87
CA PRO A 132 -9.69 0.75 -12.43
C PRO A 132 -8.39 0.00 -12.14
N LEU A 133 -7.26 0.71 -12.09
CA LEU A 133 -5.95 0.09 -11.88
C LEU A 133 -5.82 -0.48 -10.46
N LEU A 134 -6.29 0.29 -9.47
CA LEU A 134 -6.33 -0.13 -8.08
C LEU A 134 -7.38 -1.22 -7.85
N GLU A 135 -8.55 -1.10 -8.49
CA GLU A 135 -9.63 -2.09 -8.41
C GLU A 135 -9.17 -3.47 -8.91
N GLU A 136 -8.54 -3.56 -10.09
CA GLU A 136 -8.07 -4.87 -10.59
C GLU A 136 -6.87 -5.42 -9.81
N SER A 137 -5.97 -4.55 -9.32
CA SER A 137 -4.88 -4.99 -8.42
C SER A 137 -5.44 -5.59 -7.13
N TYR A 138 -6.48 -4.95 -6.57
CA TYR A 138 -7.18 -5.40 -5.37
C TYR A 138 -7.92 -6.72 -5.59
N GLU A 139 -8.72 -6.85 -6.65
CA GLU A 139 -9.47 -8.08 -6.93
C GLU A 139 -8.55 -9.28 -7.24
N SER A 140 -7.39 -9.02 -7.86
CA SER A 140 -6.34 -10.03 -8.05
C SER A 140 -5.78 -10.50 -6.71
N MET A 141 -5.43 -9.57 -5.81
CA MET A 141 -4.93 -9.89 -4.48
C MET A 141 -5.98 -10.62 -3.62
N LYS A 142 -7.24 -10.21 -3.72
CA LYS A 142 -8.38 -10.84 -3.06
C LYS A 142 -8.52 -12.30 -3.45
N SER A 143 -8.41 -12.60 -4.73
CA SER A 143 -8.48 -13.97 -5.25
C SER A 143 -7.33 -14.84 -4.75
N ILE A 144 -6.11 -14.28 -4.64
CA ILE A 144 -4.94 -14.98 -4.12
C ILE A 144 -5.12 -15.31 -2.63
N ILE A 145 -5.41 -14.30 -1.80
CA ILE A 145 -5.56 -14.47 -0.34
C ILE A 145 -6.73 -15.39 -0.02
N ALA A 146 -7.86 -15.28 -0.74
CA ALA A 146 -8.99 -16.16 -0.54
C ALA A 146 -8.58 -17.64 -0.67
N ARG A 147 -7.88 -18.02 -1.73
CA ARG A 147 -7.42 -19.41 -1.96
C ARG A 147 -6.44 -19.92 -0.90
N GLN A 148 -5.75 -19.02 -0.21
CA GLN A 148 -4.80 -19.35 0.86
C GLN A 148 -5.49 -19.51 2.23
N CYS A 149 -6.75 -19.10 2.36
CA CYS A 149 -7.54 -19.23 3.59
C CYS A 149 -8.40 -20.50 3.57
N THR A 150 -8.59 -21.12 4.75
CA THR A 150 -9.30 -22.41 4.94
C THR A 150 -10.72 -22.45 4.38
N SER A 151 -11.40 -21.30 4.25
CA SER A 151 -12.79 -21.18 3.79
C SER A 151 -12.95 -20.47 2.45
N VAL A 152 -11.87 -20.29 1.69
CA VAL A 152 -11.87 -19.47 0.45
C VAL A 152 -12.41 -18.05 0.71
N ASN A 153 -12.12 -17.51 1.89
CA ASN A 153 -12.58 -16.22 2.34
C ASN A 153 -11.37 -15.30 2.56
N PRO A 154 -11.29 -14.16 1.85
CA PRO A 154 -10.17 -13.23 2.01
C PRO A 154 -10.23 -12.41 3.32
N ASN A 155 -11.28 -12.56 4.14
CA ASN A 155 -11.52 -11.75 5.34
C ASN A 155 -11.46 -10.26 5.00
N GLU A 156 -12.29 -9.86 4.03
CA GLU A 156 -12.44 -8.47 3.62
C GLU A 156 -13.16 -7.67 4.71
N ARG A 157 -12.55 -6.57 5.16
CA ARG A 157 -13.15 -5.62 6.10
C ARG A 157 -13.17 -4.23 5.53
N TYR A 158 -14.14 -3.44 5.99
CA TYR A 158 -14.17 -2.02 5.72
C TYR A 158 -13.60 -1.25 6.90
N LEU A 159 -12.53 -0.48 6.67
CA LEU A 159 -11.76 0.16 7.74
C LEU A 159 -11.37 1.61 7.39
N PHE A 160 -11.22 2.43 8.41
CA PHE A 160 -10.82 3.83 8.31
C PHE A 160 -9.29 3.97 8.21
N HIS A 161 -8.85 4.99 7.49
CA HIS A 161 -7.46 5.43 7.41
C HIS A 161 -7.41 6.96 7.38
N GLY A 162 -6.81 7.57 8.40
CA GLY A 162 -6.57 9.01 8.42
C GLY A 162 -5.26 9.36 7.73
N THR A 163 -5.28 10.40 6.89
CA THR A 163 -4.09 10.88 6.18
C THR A 163 -4.07 12.41 6.12
N LYS A 164 -2.98 12.98 5.64
CA LYS A 164 -2.78 14.43 5.52
C LYS A 164 -1.78 14.80 4.43
N GLY A 165 -1.84 16.04 3.98
CA GLY A 165 -0.91 16.60 3.00
C GLY A 165 -0.87 15.76 1.71
N PRO A 166 0.32 15.48 1.15
CA PRO A 166 0.45 14.71 -0.10
C PRO A 166 -0.15 13.30 -0.07
N GLY A 167 -0.31 12.71 1.12
CA GLY A 167 -0.91 11.37 1.27
C GLY A 167 -2.39 11.33 0.86
N ILE A 168 -3.09 12.47 0.85
CA ILE A 168 -4.49 12.55 0.40
C ILE A 168 -4.58 12.16 -1.08
N ASP A 169 -3.87 12.85 -1.95
CA ASP A 169 -3.95 12.59 -3.38
C ASP A 169 -3.14 11.36 -3.79
N GLY A 170 -2.02 11.08 -3.12
CA GLY A 170 -1.24 9.87 -3.35
C GLY A 170 -2.03 8.59 -3.13
N ILE A 171 -2.81 8.49 -2.04
CA ILE A 171 -3.65 7.30 -1.81
C ILE A 171 -4.74 7.16 -2.87
N ARG A 172 -5.36 8.27 -3.31
CA ARG A 172 -6.38 8.26 -4.36
C ARG A 172 -5.83 7.71 -5.69
N ASP A 173 -4.64 8.16 -6.07
CA ASP A 173 -4.09 7.92 -7.40
C ASP A 173 -3.27 6.63 -7.47
N ASP A 174 -2.47 6.38 -6.43
CA ASP A 174 -1.49 5.28 -6.38
C ASP A 174 -1.86 4.19 -5.36
N GLY A 175 -2.92 4.36 -4.56
CA GLY A 175 -3.31 3.40 -3.53
C GLY A 175 -2.37 3.39 -2.32
N PHE A 176 -2.41 2.29 -1.58
CA PHE A 176 -1.51 2.06 -0.43
C PHE A 176 -0.19 1.45 -0.91
N ASP A 177 0.71 2.33 -1.33
CA ASP A 177 2.02 1.95 -1.88
C ASP A 177 3.05 1.72 -0.77
N ASP A 178 3.61 0.50 -0.76
CA ASP A 178 4.50 0.00 0.27
C ASP A 178 5.84 0.73 0.37
N ARG A 179 6.22 1.47 -0.68
CA ARG A 179 7.40 2.33 -0.70
C ARG A 179 7.29 3.52 0.26
N TYR A 180 6.08 3.88 0.69
CA TYR A 180 5.82 4.96 1.64
C TYR A 180 5.54 4.47 3.06
N TYR A 181 5.54 3.16 3.29
CA TYR A 181 5.38 2.60 4.63
C TYR A 181 6.61 2.93 5.48
N ASN A 182 6.36 3.39 6.69
CA ASN A 182 7.41 3.86 7.60
C ASN A 182 7.25 3.22 8.99
N ALA A 183 8.34 3.20 9.76
CA ALA A 183 8.40 2.60 11.09
C ALA A 183 7.65 3.37 12.19
N SER A 184 6.79 4.35 11.86
CA SER A 184 6.22 5.25 12.89
C SER A 184 5.12 4.60 13.73
N GLY A 185 4.55 3.48 13.26
CA GLY A 185 3.49 2.77 13.96
C GLY A 185 4.00 1.61 14.82
N ASN A 186 3.16 1.16 15.76
CA ASN A 186 3.50 0.13 16.76
C ASN A 186 3.73 -1.26 16.17
N TRP A 187 3.36 -1.48 14.91
CA TRP A 187 3.33 -2.78 14.25
C TRP A 187 4.21 -2.78 12.98
N GLY A 188 5.20 -1.88 12.90
CA GLY A 188 6.18 -1.83 11.82
C GLY A 188 5.72 -1.13 10.54
N HIS A 189 6.35 -1.49 9.41
CA HIS A 189 6.25 -0.79 8.12
C HIS A 189 5.09 -1.33 7.30
N GLY A 190 3.88 -0.91 7.62
CA GLY A 190 2.68 -1.26 6.87
C GLY A 190 1.73 -0.09 6.68
N ALA A 191 0.62 -0.34 5.97
CA ALA A 191 -0.53 0.55 5.97
C ALA A 191 -1.43 0.20 7.16
N TYR A 192 -1.77 1.20 7.97
CA TYR A 192 -2.53 1.07 9.21
C TYR A 192 -3.97 1.47 9.00
N PHE A 193 -4.88 0.66 9.51
CA PHE A 193 -6.32 0.87 9.43
C PHE A 193 -6.97 0.67 10.79
N ALA A 194 -8.12 1.29 11.01
CA ALA A 194 -8.89 1.13 12.25
C ALA A 194 -10.37 0.89 11.94
N ASP A 195 -11.02 0.09 12.78
CA ASP A 195 -12.47 -0.09 12.78
C ASP A 195 -13.21 1.11 13.41
N ASP A 196 -12.56 1.80 14.34
CA ASP A 196 -13.04 3.05 14.94
C ASP A 196 -12.47 4.30 14.22
N PRO A 197 -13.31 5.19 13.68
CA PRO A 197 -12.85 6.40 13.04
C PRO A 197 -12.14 7.38 13.99
N ASN A 198 -12.36 7.32 15.31
CA ASN A 198 -11.59 8.12 16.30
C ASN A 198 -10.10 7.86 16.20
N LYS A 199 -9.71 6.59 16.07
CA LYS A 199 -8.32 6.21 15.95
C LYS A 199 -7.70 6.80 14.69
N SER A 200 -8.41 6.73 13.58
CA SER A 200 -7.98 7.33 12.30
C SER A 200 -7.98 8.86 12.33
N HIS A 201 -8.91 9.49 13.06
CA HIS A 201 -9.02 10.95 13.17
C HIS A 201 -7.72 11.59 13.68
N GLY A 202 -7.04 10.95 14.63
CA GLY A 202 -5.76 11.43 15.17
C GLY A 202 -4.62 11.52 14.15
N TYR A 203 -4.74 10.84 12.99
CA TYR A 203 -3.75 10.88 11.90
C TYR A 203 -4.12 11.88 10.79
N THR A 204 -5.28 12.53 10.89
CA THR A 204 -5.69 13.63 10.00
C THR A 204 -5.21 14.97 10.54
N SER A 205 -5.04 15.97 9.68
CA SER A 205 -4.81 17.36 10.07
C SER A 205 -5.78 18.27 9.33
N ALA A 206 -6.27 19.30 10.02
CA ALA A 206 -7.09 20.32 9.38
C ALA A 206 -6.24 21.13 8.39
N ASP A 207 -6.77 21.35 7.20
CA ASP A 207 -6.19 22.25 6.21
C ASP A 207 -6.14 23.67 6.78
N THR A 208 -5.02 24.36 6.57
CA THR A 208 -4.81 25.70 7.13
C THR A 208 -5.76 26.75 6.56
N THR A 209 -6.29 26.53 5.35
CA THR A 209 -7.10 27.49 4.59
C THR A 209 -8.57 27.38 4.95
N ASP A 210 -9.12 26.15 4.94
CA ASP A 210 -10.56 25.94 5.07
C ASP A 210 -10.95 25.03 6.25
N GLN A 211 -9.97 24.57 7.04
CA GLN A 211 -10.13 23.68 8.20
C GLN A 211 -10.69 22.29 7.85
N THR A 212 -10.64 21.88 6.59
CA THR A 212 -11.10 20.56 6.18
C THR A 212 -10.13 19.46 6.58
N ARG A 213 -10.66 18.28 6.84
CA ARG A 213 -9.92 17.04 7.11
C ARG A 213 -10.36 15.98 6.12
N VAL A 214 -9.44 15.08 5.78
CA VAL A 214 -9.72 13.95 4.88
C VAL A 214 -9.41 12.63 5.58
N MET A 215 -10.33 11.68 5.47
CA MET A 215 -10.17 10.30 5.89
C MET A 215 -10.66 9.37 4.80
N TYR A 216 -9.99 8.24 4.62
CA TYR A 216 -10.44 7.19 3.71
C TYR A 216 -11.18 6.09 4.47
N TYR A 217 -12.24 5.57 3.86
CA TYR A 217 -12.89 4.32 4.22
C TYR A 217 -12.56 3.30 3.13
N ASN A 218 -11.95 2.19 3.52
CA ASN A 218 -11.18 1.33 2.64
C ASN A 218 -11.71 -0.10 2.70
N LYS A 219 -11.60 -0.85 1.60
CA LYS A 219 -11.71 -2.30 1.66
C LYS A 219 -10.33 -2.88 1.93
N VAL A 220 -10.18 -3.75 2.93
CA VAL A 220 -8.90 -4.28 3.38
C VAL A 220 -8.98 -5.80 3.49
N LEU A 221 -8.04 -6.49 2.86
CA LEU A 221 -7.95 -7.95 2.81
C LEU A 221 -7.06 -8.44 3.96
N LEU A 222 -7.66 -8.84 5.08
CA LEU A 222 -6.90 -9.24 6.25
C LEU A 222 -6.41 -10.69 6.19
N GLY A 223 -7.07 -11.54 5.40
CA GLY A 223 -6.75 -12.96 5.29
C GLY A 223 -6.63 -13.64 6.65
N ILE A 224 -5.49 -14.29 6.89
CA ILE A 224 -5.16 -14.92 8.16
C ILE A 224 -4.44 -13.87 9.00
N GLU A 225 -5.08 -13.47 10.10
CA GLU A 225 -4.63 -12.38 10.97
C GLU A 225 -3.61 -12.89 11.99
N SER A 226 -2.46 -12.22 12.10
CA SER A 226 -1.53 -12.43 13.20
C SER A 226 -1.89 -11.50 14.36
N GLN A 227 -2.40 -12.06 15.45
CA GLN A 227 -2.72 -11.31 16.66
C GLN A 227 -1.44 -10.99 17.43
N GLN A 228 -1.21 -9.69 17.67
CA GLN A 228 -0.02 -9.22 18.39
C GLN A 228 -0.42 -8.65 19.76
N THR A 229 0.24 -9.14 20.80
CA THR A 229 -0.03 -8.74 22.20
C THR A 229 0.93 -7.66 22.72
N ALA A 230 2.01 -7.37 21.98
CA ALA A 230 2.98 -6.34 22.32
C ALA A 230 3.51 -5.66 21.04
N PRO A 231 3.74 -4.33 21.03
CA PRO A 231 4.27 -3.62 19.88
C PRO A 231 5.54 -4.24 19.30
N ASN A 232 5.61 -4.31 17.97
CA ASN A 232 6.78 -4.73 17.23
C ASN A 232 6.99 -3.83 16.01
N GLN A 233 7.75 -2.74 16.22
CA GLN A 233 8.07 -1.75 15.18
C GLN A 233 9.04 -2.28 14.11
N LYS A 234 9.61 -3.48 14.30
CA LYS A 234 10.57 -4.08 13.36
C LYS A 234 9.90 -4.88 12.25
N LEU A 235 8.58 -5.06 12.31
CA LEU A 235 7.86 -5.76 11.25
C LEU A 235 7.99 -4.98 9.93
N VAL A 236 8.26 -5.71 8.86
CA VAL A 236 8.26 -5.22 7.47
C VAL A 236 7.34 -6.05 6.59
N SER A 237 6.76 -7.11 7.17
CA SER A 237 5.80 -8.03 6.57
C SER A 237 4.97 -8.66 7.69
N ALA A 238 3.83 -9.24 7.32
CA ALA A 238 3.09 -10.10 8.25
C ALA A 238 3.96 -11.32 8.62
N PRO A 239 3.88 -11.83 9.87
CA PRO A 239 4.58 -13.04 10.27
C PRO A 239 4.29 -14.24 9.35
N ILE A 240 5.21 -15.21 9.30
CA ILE A 240 5.09 -16.40 8.43
C ILE A 240 3.75 -17.10 8.68
N GLY A 241 3.03 -17.37 7.58
CA GLY A 241 1.70 -18.00 7.62
C GLY A 241 0.53 -17.03 7.77
N PHE A 242 0.79 -15.72 7.88
CA PHE A 242 -0.22 -14.69 8.04
C PHE A 242 -0.22 -13.69 6.88
N HIS A 243 -1.35 -13.03 6.68
CA HIS A 243 -1.57 -12.03 5.62
C HIS A 243 -1.61 -10.60 6.17
N SER A 244 -1.93 -10.43 7.45
CA SER A 244 -2.02 -9.15 8.14
C SER A 244 -1.62 -9.28 9.60
N VAL A 245 -1.45 -8.13 10.26
CA VAL A 245 -1.29 -8.02 11.71
C VAL A 245 -2.49 -7.30 12.29
N VAL A 246 -2.97 -7.78 13.43
CA VAL A 246 -3.96 -7.09 14.26
C VAL A 246 -3.35 -6.87 15.62
N GLY A 247 -3.40 -5.64 16.10
CA GLY A 247 -2.89 -5.27 17.42
C GLY A 247 -3.83 -4.28 18.09
N THR A 248 -3.99 -4.42 19.40
CA THR A 248 -4.83 -3.52 20.20
C THR A 248 -3.93 -2.66 21.08
N LEU A 249 -4.03 -1.34 20.93
CA LEU A 249 -3.33 -0.39 21.80
C LEU A 249 -4.25 0.77 22.16
N ASN A 250 -4.22 1.17 23.43
CA ASN A 250 -5.03 2.28 23.96
C ASN A 250 -6.54 2.14 23.66
N GLY A 251 -7.05 0.90 23.70
CA GLY A 251 -8.47 0.61 23.46
C GLY A 251 -8.91 0.59 21.99
N PHE A 252 -7.99 0.78 21.03
CA PHE A 252 -8.28 0.73 19.60
C PHE A 252 -7.61 -0.48 18.94
N ASN A 253 -8.35 -1.12 18.03
CA ASN A 253 -7.78 -2.13 17.15
C ASN A 253 -7.13 -1.45 15.94
N GLU A 254 -5.90 -1.83 15.66
CA GLU A 254 -5.17 -1.45 14.45
C GLU A 254 -4.99 -2.70 13.59
N TYR A 255 -5.28 -2.56 12.30
CA TYR A 255 -5.16 -3.60 11.28
C TYR A 255 -4.11 -3.17 10.28
N ILE A 256 -3.12 -4.03 10.05
CA ILE A 256 -1.92 -3.68 9.28
C ILE A 256 -1.73 -4.67 8.15
N VAL A 257 -1.67 -4.14 6.94
CA VAL A 257 -1.29 -4.88 5.73
C VAL A 257 0.02 -4.33 5.19
N TYR A 258 0.80 -5.21 4.58
CA TYR A 258 2.20 -4.92 4.20
C TYR A 258 2.43 -5.01 2.69
N ARG A 259 1.45 -5.50 1.93
CA ARG A 259 1.59 -5.68 0.48
C ARG A 259 0.70 -4.69 -0.26
N TYR A 260 1.23 -4.17 -1.36
CA TYR A 260 0.46 -3.41 -2.32
C TYR A 260 -0.75 -4.22 -2.81
N GLY A 261 -1.89 -3.55 -3.04
CA GLY A 261 -3.13 -4.19 -3.48
C GLY A 261 -3.92 -4.94 -2.39
N GLN A 262 -3.42 -5.07 -1.14
CA GLN A 262 -4.22 -5.63 -0.04
C GLN A 262 -5.30 -4.67 0.48
N ALA A 263 -5.20 -3.38 0.16
CA ALA A 263 -6.18 -2.37 0.53
C ALA A 263 -6.56 -1.52 -0.69
N LEU A 264 -7.85 -1.22 -0.80
CA LEU A 264 -8.42 -0.35 -1.83
C LEU A 264 -9.02 0.88 -1.15
N PRO A 265 -8.57 2.11 -1.47
CA PRO A 265 -9.27 3.32 -1.06
C PRO A 265 -10.64 3.33 -1.72
N TYR A 266 -11.70 3.21 -0.92
CA TYR A 266 -13.05 3.00 -1.45
C TYR A 266 -13.90 4.26 -1.40
N PHE A 267 -13.89 4.97 -0.27
CA PHE A 267 -14.48 6.30 -0.14
C PHE A 267 -13.51 7.29 0.47
N LYS A 268 -13.47 8.50 -0.09
CA LYS A 268 -12.86 9.69 0.49
C LYS A 268 -13.93 10.46 1.25
N ILE A 269 -13.70 10.70 2.54
CA ILE A 269 -14.59 11.45 3.43
C ILE A 269 -13.95 12.79 3.72
N ILE A 270 -14.61 13.88 3.36
CA ILE A 270 -14.17 15.25 3.62
C ILE A 270 -15.09 15.86 4.69
N TYR A 271 -14.51 16.35 5.78
CA TYR A 271 -15.27 16.81 6.94
C TYR A 271 -14.56 17.93 7.70
N LYS A 272 -15.30 18.60 8.58
CA LYS A 272 -14.78 19.50 9.62
C LYS A 272 -15.11 18.92 11.00
N ALA A 273 -14.22 19.13 11.96
CA ALA A 273 -14.29 18.58 13.31
C ALA A 273 -14.19 19.68 14.36
#